data_AF-A0A9N9R6T0-F1
#
_entry.id   AF-A0A9N9R6T0-F1
#
_cell.length_a   1.000
_cell.length_b   1.000
_cell.length_c   1.000
_cell.angle_alpha   90.00
_cell.angle_beta   90.00
_cell.angle_gamma   90.00
#
_symmetry.space_group_name_H-M   'P 1'
#
loop_
_entity.id
_entity.type
_entity.pdbx_description
1 polymer ?
#
loop_
_entity_poly.entity_id
_entity_poly.type
_entity_poly.pdbx_seq_one_letter_code
_entity_poly.pdbx_strand_id
1 'polypeptide(L)'
;MVKVVIIGAGINGLACAIKIQEHYKNSEVVVLSREFSPNTTGDGSGGLWYPYLCGTTSQRLLNKWGSATYNFLYELWFQGGYDICAIPIYYFFPETSGQVKPEWAESVLGYEALNERHLEYYNQLHNSKYGGGIRFTTFVLHPASFLKYLKERFERANGKVIFGDVTSLHDPLLEEYDVVVNCAGLGARHLVPDNRVYPIRGQVTKFWYTQCCSKKKKLRVHALNQCFSKGGSQRLRVQSES
;
A
#
# COMPACT_ATOMS: atom_id res chain seq x y z
N MET A 1 4.10 23.59 -25.02
CA MET A 1 4.38 22.44 -24.15
C MET A 1 3.54 22.65 -22.90
N VAL A 2 2.70 21.68 -22.52
CA VAL A 2 1.82 21.83 -21.35
C VAL A 2 2.63 21.62 -20.07
N LYS A 3 2.57 22.56 -19.13
CA LYS A 3 3.22 22.46 -17.82
C LYS A 3 2.25 21.84 -16.82
N VAL A 4 2.62 20.68 -16.28
CA VAL A 4 1.82 19.93 -15.31
C VAL A 4 2.57 19.87 -13.99
N VAL A 5 1.93 20.31 -12.90
CA VAL A 5 2.44 20.14 -11.54
C VAL A 5 1.63 19.10 -10.78
N ILE A 6 2.31 18.18 -10.13
CA ILE A 6 1.75 17.20 -9.22
C ILE A 6 2.09 17.64 -7.81
N ILE A 7 1.08 17.87 -6.97
CA ILE A 7 1.26 18.23 -5.56
C ILE A 7 1.36 16.94 -4.74
N GLY A 8 2.52 16.71 -4.13
CA GLY A 8 2.80 15.59 -3.24
C GLY A 8 3.68 14.50 -3.89
N ALA A 9 4.68 14.05 -3.14
CA ALA A 9 5.65 13.04 -3.59
C ALA A 9 5.46 11.65 -2.95
N GLY A 10 4.23 11.35 -2.51
CA GLY A 10 3.84 10.00 -2.09
C GLY A 10 3.59 9.08 -3.29
N ILE A 11 3.12 7.86 -3.01
CA ILE A 11 2.89 6.83 -4.05
C ILE A 11 1.96 7.31 -5.16
N ASN A 12 0.86 8.00 -4.81
CA ASN A 12 -0.07 8.54 -5.79
C ASN A 12 0.57 9.63 -6.65
N GLY A 13 1.35 10.53 -6.05
CA GLY A 13 2.00 11.62 -6.76
C GLY A 13 3.01 11.12 -7.77
N LEU A 14 3.93 10.26 -7.35
CA LEU A 14 4.95 9.68 -8.24
C LEU A 14 4.31 8.81 -9.33
N ALA A 15 3.31 7.99 -9.00
CA ALA A 15 2.61 7.17 -9.99
C ALA A 15 1.89 8.03 -11.04
N CYS A 16 1.19 9.10 -10.62
CA CYS A 16 0.55 10.03 -11.55
C CYS A 16 1.58 10.73 -12.44
N ALA A 17 2.66 11.24 -11.87
CA ALA A 17 3.70 11.94 -12.61
C ALA A 17 4.32 11.06 -13.71
N ILE A 18 4.68 9.82 -13.37
CA ILE A 18 5.20 8.84 -14.35
C ILE A 18 4.17 8.56 -15.45
N LYS A 19 2.90 8.30 -15.09
CA LYS A 19 1.86 7.99 -16.09
C LYS A 19 1.54 9.16 -17.00
N ILE A 20 1.59 10.39 -16.49
CA ILE A 20 1.42 11.59 -17.31
C ILE A 20 2.59 11.73 -18.29
N GLN A 21 3.84 11.56 -17.85
CA GLN A 21 5.01 11.60 -18.76
C GLN A 21 5.00 10.47 -19.81
N GLU A 22 4.56 9.28 -19.42
CA GLU A 22 4.45 8.14 -20.33
C GLU A 22 3.44 8.41 -21.44
N HIS A 23 2.31 9.04 -21.12
CA HIS A 23 1.21 9.26 -22.05
C HIS A 23 1.31 10.57 -22.84
N TYR A 24 1.74 11.67 -22.21
CA TYR A 24 1.75 13.01 -22.80
C TYR A 24 3.17 13.49 -23.09
N LYS A 25 3.68 13.16 -24.28
CA LYS A 25 5.07 13.45 -24.69
C LYS A 25 5.41 14.93 -24.84
N ASN A 26 4.41 15.80 -25.04
CA ASN A 26 4.59 17.26 -25.14
C ASN A 26 4.17 17.97 -23.85
N SER A 27 4.58 17.41 -22.71
CA SER A 27 4.35 17.99 -21.39
C SER A 27 5.64 18.09 -20.58
N GLU A 28 5.77 19.18 -19.84
CA GLU A 28 6.74 19.31 -18.76
C GLU A 28 6.04 18.89 -17.47
N VAL A 29 6.59 17.90 -16.77
CA VAL A 29 5.97 17.34 -15.57
C VAL A 29 6.86 17.60 -14.36
N VAL A 30 6.28 18.23 -13.35
CA VAL A 30 6.95 18.62 -12.11
C VAL A 30 6.22 17.99 -10.92
N VAL A 31 6.96 17.41 -9.98
CA VAL A 31 6.45 17.01 -8.67
C VAL A 31 6.87 18.06 -7.65
N LEU A 32 5.90 18.75 -7.05
CA LEU A 32 6.11 19.72 -5.98
C LEU A 32 5.66 19.11 -4.66
N SER A 33 6.54 19.05 -3.66
CA SER A 33 6.22 18.47 -2.36
C SER A 33 7.08 19.03 -1.24
N ARG A 34 6.49 19.19 -0.05
CA ARG A 34 7.20 19.58 1.17
C ARG A 34 7.98 18.43 1.81
N GLU A 35 7.61 17.20 1.46
CA GLU A 35 8.20 15.98 2.00
C GLU A 35 8.44 14.98 0.87
N PHE A 36 9.53 14.22 1.01
CA PHE A 36 9.91 13.13 0.12
C PHE A 36 10.25 11.89 0.95
N SER A 37 10.30 10.72 0.32
CA SER A 37 10.79 9.50 0.97
C SER A 37 12.17 9.77 1.60
N PRO A 38 12.39 9.42 2.89
CA PRO A 38 11.62 8.45 3.68
C PRO A 38 10.53 9.05 4.61
N ASN A 39 10.11 10.28 4.37
CA ASN A 39 9.26 11.05 5.29
C ASN A 39 7.79 11.17 4.85
N THR A 40 7.33 10.39 3.87
CA THR A 40 5.93 10.41 3.43
C THR A 40 5.09 9.38 4.19
N THR A 41 3.75 9.52 4.16
CA THR A 41 2.85 8.47 4.67
C THR A 41 3.08 7.12 3.99
N GLY A 42 3.52 7.12 2.72
CA GLY A 42 3.81 5.88 1.98
C GLY A 42 4.95 5.06 2.61
N ASP A 43 5.96 5.72 3.17
CA ASP A 43 7.12 5.09 3.82
C ASP A 43 6.77 4.29 5.07
N GLY A 44 5.69 4.69 5.75
CA GLY A 44 5.14 4.02 6.93
C GLY A 44 4.22 2.84 6.62
N SER A 45 3.88 2.59 5.35
CA SER A 45 2.94 1.53 4.98
C SER A 45 3.52 0.11 5.17
N GLY A 46 2.64 -0.90 5.19
CA GLY A 46 3.05 -2.30 5.28
C GLY A 46 3.51 -2.92 3.96
N GLY A 47 3.27 -2.26 2.83
CA GLY A 47 3.73 -2.69 1.50
C GLY A 47 3.00 -3.90 0.89
N LEU A 48 2.00 -4.46 1.55
CA LEU A 48 1.20 -5.58 1.03
C LEU A 48 0.20 -5.08 -0.02
N TRP A 49 0.18 -5.71 -1.20
CA TRP A 49 -0.95 -5.57 -2.11
C TRP A 49 -2.12 -6.40 -1.59
N TYR A 50 -3.20 -5.73 -1.18
CA TYR A 50 -4.47 -6.34 -0.82
C TYR A 50 -5.59 -5.28 -0.83
N PRO A 51 -6.57 -5.35 -1.74
CA PRO A 51 -7.71 -4.43 -1.75
C PRO A 51 -8.58 -4.61 -0.49
N TYR A 52 -8.51 -3.67 0.45
CA TYR A 52 -9.24 -3.70 1.72
C TYR A 52 -9.66 -2.30 2.17
N LEU A 53 -10.80 -2.18 2.85
CA LEU A 53 -11.35 -0.92 3.40
C LEU A 53 -11.53 0.22 2.39
N CYS A 54 -12.05 -0.08 1.21
CA CYS A 54 -12.16 0.92 0.13
C CYS A 54 -13.47 1.74 0.12
N GLY A 55 -14.15 1.82 1.28
CA GLY A 55 -15.36 2.63 1.47
C GLY A 55 -16.48 2.27 0.50
N THR A 56 -17.09 3.29 -0.11
CA THR A 56 -18.20 3.15 -1.08
C THR A 56 -17.74 3.05 -2.53
N THR A 57 -16.44 2.86 -2.77
CA THR A 57 -15.91 2.71 -4.14
C THR A 57 -16.48 1.45 -4.77
N SER A 58 -17.03 1.56 -5.98
CA SER A 58 -17.64 0.41 -6.67
C SER A 58 -16.65 -0.72 -6.88
N GLN A 59 -17.09 -1.98 -6.76
CA GLN A 59 -16.22 -3.15 -6.95
C GLN A 59 -15.56 -3.19 -8.32
N ARG A 60 -16.27 -2.78 -9.38
CA ARG A 60 -15.71 -2.66 -10.73
C ARG A 60 -14.46 -1.77 -10.79
N LEU A 61 -14.45 -0.64 -10.08
CA LEU A 61 -13.30 0.27 -10.05
C LEU A 61 -12.17 -0.31 -9.19
N LEU A 62 -12.50 -0.89 -8.04
CA LEU A 62 -11.51 -1.54 -7.17
C LEU A 62 -10.81 -2.70 -7.87
N ASN A 63 -11.57 -3.51 -8.60
CA ASN A 63 -11.04 -4.56 -9.44
C ASN A 63 -10.17 -3.96 -10.55
N LYS A 64 -10.67 -3.01 -11.34
CA LYS A 64 -9.90 -2.37 -12.41
C LYS A 64 -8.54 -1.82 -11.94
N TRP A 65 -8.53 -1.04 -10.87
CA TRP A 65 -7.30 -0.44 -10.35
C TRP A 65 -6.42 -1.46 -9.66
N GLY A 66 -7.01 -2.31 -8.82
CA GLY A 66 -6.31 -3.38 -8.12
C GLY A 66 -5.57 -4.29 -9.08
N SER A 67 -6.27 -4.86 -10.07
CA SER A 67 -5.71 -5.76 -11.07
C SER A 67 -4.61 -5.09 -11.90
N ALA A 68 -4.80 -3.84 -12.30
CA ALA A 68 -3.76 -3.08 -13.01
C ALA A 68 -2.51 -2.90 -12.15
N THR A 69 -2.66 -2.59 -10.85
CA THR A 69 -1.53 -2.51 -9.92
C THR A 69 -0.90 -3.87 -9.69
N TYR A 70 -1.68 -4.95 -9.56
CA TYR A 70 -1.15 -6.30 -9.38
C TYR A 70 -0.27 -6.71 -10.57
N ASN A 71 -0.75 -6.51 -11.79
CA ASN A 71 0.00 -6.83 -13.00
C ASN A 71 1.29 -6.00 -13.11
N PHE A 72 1.22 -4.71 -12.76
CA PHE A 72 2.42 -3.87 -12.70
C PHE A 72 3.45 -4.40 -11.69
N LEU A 73 3.01 -4.81 -10.49
CA LEU A 73 3.90 -5.40 -9.49
C LEU A 73 4.42 -6.77 -9.93
N TYR A 74 3.61 -7.57 -10.61
CA TYR A 74 4.00 -8.85 -11.19
C TYR A 74 5.14 -8.67 -12.20
N GLU A 75 5.02 -7.72 -13.13
CA GLU A 75 6.06 -7.43 -14.12
C GLU A 75 7.36 -7.01 -13.46
N LEU A 76 7.31 -6.12 -12.46
CA LEU A 76 8.49 -5.69 -11.72
C LEU A 76 9.11 -6.84 -10.91
N TRP A 77 8.28 -7.65 -10.23
CA TRP A 77 8.76 -8.83 -9.52
C TRP A 77 9.45 -9.81 -10.46
N PHE A 78 8.88 -10.04 -11.65
CA PHE A 78 9.43 -10.93 -12.66
C PHE A 78 10.76 -10.43 -13.24
N GLN A 79 10.90 -9.11 -13.44
CA GLN A 79 12.15 -8.48 -13.87
C GLN A 79 13.25 -8.53 -12.78
N GLY A 80 12.85 -8.48 -11.50
CA GLY A 80 13.74 -8.46 -10.36
C GLY A 80 14.36 -7.09 -10.07
N GLY A 81 14.98 -6.94 -8.88
CA GLY A 81 15.74 -5.74 -8.50
C GLY A 81 14.97 -4.59 -7.85
N TYR A 82 13.70 -4.78 -7.46
CA TYR A 82 12.83 -3.73 -6.92
C TYR A 82 12.37 -3.94 -5.46
N ASP A 83 13.00 -4.86 -4.72
CA ASP A 83 12.57 -5.26 -3.36
C ASP A 83 11.08 -5.67 -3.28
N ILE A 84 10.58 -6.30 -4.34
CA ILE A 84 9.23 -6.88 -4.40
C ILE A 84 9.36 -8.39 -4.20
N CYS A 85 8.54 -8.95 -3.32
CA CYS A 85 8.50 -10.38 -3.06
C CYS A 85 7.09 -10.93 -3.26
N ALA A 86 6.97 -12.02 -4.01
CA ALA A 86 5.77 -12.84 -4.02
C ALA A 86 5.68 -13.63 -2.71
N ILE A 87 4.56 -13.53 -2.01
CA ILE A 87 4.31 -14.22 -0.75
C ILE A 87 2.95 -14.92 -0.77
N PRO A 88 2.86 -16.18 -0.31
CA PRO A 88 1.57 -16.81 -0.07
C PRO A 88 0.94 -16.21 1.18
N ILE A 89 -0.35 -15.92 1.12
CA ILE A 89 -1.13 -15.40 2.25
C ILE A 89 -2.32 -16.31 2.53
N TYR A 90 -2.62 -16.45 3.82
CA TYR A 90 -3.81 -17.12 4.33
C TYR A 90 -4.61 -16.08 5.09
N TYR A 91 -5.87 -15.89 4.70
CA TYR A 91 -6.78 -14.98 5.37
C TYR A 91 -7.94 -15.79 5.94
N PHE A 92 -8.06 -15.81 7.27
CA PHE A 92 -9.08 -16.56 7.98
C PHE A 92 -10.17 -15.64 8.51
N PHE A 93 -11.40 -16.14 8.54
CA PHE A 93 -12.54 -15.42 9.09
C PHE A 93 -13.40 -16.33 9.97
N PRO A 94 -14.16 -15.76 10.94
CA PRO A 94 -14.95 -16.54 11.89
C PRO A 94 -16.08 -17.34 11.25
N GLU A 95 -16.68 -16.85 10.16
CA GLU A 95 -17.82 -17.46 9.49
C GLU A 95 -17.76 -17.25 7.97
N THR A 96 -18.26 -18.21 7.20
CA THR A 96 -18.36 -18.16 5.72
C THR A 96 -19.60 -17.43 5.22
N SER A 97 -20.54 -17.10 6.10
CA SER A 97 -21.80 -16.45 5.75
C SER A 97 -21.55 -15.11 5.02
N GLY A 98 -22.10 -14.96 3.82
CA GLY A 98 -21.96 -13.75 3.01
C GLY A 98 -20.59 -13.55 2.34
N GLN A 99 -19.66 -14.52 2.43
CA GLN A 99 -18.39 -14.44 1.73
C GLN A 99 -18.58 -14.81 0.25
N VAL A 100 -18.45 -13.81 -0.61
CA VAL A 100 -18.46 -13.98 -2.07
C VAL A 100 -17.01 -13.88 -2.56
N LYS A 101 -16.63 -14.72 -3.52
CA LYS A 101 -15.33 -14.61 -4.20
C LYS A 101 -15.18 -13.16 -4.72
N PRO A 102 -14.20 -12.39 -4.24
CA PRO A 102 -14.05 -11.02 -4.69
C PRO A 102 -13.54 -10.99 -6.13
N GLU A 103 -13.96 -10.02 -6.94
CA GLU A 103 -13.58 -9.97 -8.36
C GLU A 103 -12.06 -9.91 -8.59
N TRP A 104 -11.33 -9.25 -7.69
CA TRP A 104 -9.87 -9.16 -7.77
C TRP A 104 -9.18 -10.53 -7.61
N ALA A 105 -9.89 -11.56 -7.11
CA ALA A 105 -9.38 -12.91 -6.98
C ALA A 105 -8.96 -13.53 -8.33
N GLU A 106 -9.53 -13.06 -9.44
CA GLU A 106 -9.13 -13.52 -10.78
C GLU A 106 -7.77 -12.97 -11.22
N SER A 107 -7.25 -11.95 -10.54
CA SER A 107 -5.96 -11.34 -10.87
C SER A 107 -4.79 -11.96 -10.12
N VAL A 108 -5.06 -12.57 -8.97
CA VAL A 108 -4.00 -13.08 -8.10
C VAL A 108 -3.64 -14.52 -8.42
N LEU A 109 -2.38 -14.88 -8.18
CA LEU A 109 -1.89 -16.23 -8.38
C LEU A 109 -2.46 -17.18 -7.31
N GLY A 110 -3.12 -18.25 -7.75
CA GLY A 110 -3.50 -19.37 -6.87
C GLY A 110 -4.58 -19.04 -5.83
N TYR A 111 -5.57 -18.21 -6.18
CA TYR A 111 -6.71 -17.99 -5.30
C TYR A 111 -7.52 -19.26 -5.07
N GLU A 112 -7.76 -19.59 -3.80
CA GLU A 112 -8.58 -20.72 -3.40
C GLU A 112 -9.27 -20.46 -2.05
N ALA A 113 -10.54 -20.85 -1.94
CA ALA A 113 -11.21 -20.95 -0.64
C ALA A 113 -10.76 -22.22 0.10
N LEU A 114 -10.46 -22.09 1.39
CA LEU A 114 -10.03 -23.22 2.21
C LEU A 114 -11.19 -24.18 2.46
N ASN A 115 -11.02 -25.44 2.05
CA ASN A 115 -11.97 -26.52 2.35
C ASN A 115 -11.92 -26.96 3.83
N GLU A 116 -12.85 -27.84 4.22
CA GLU A 116 -12.98 -28.37 5.58
C GLU A 116 -11.68 -28.97 6.12
N ARG A 117 -10.95 -29.76 5.31
CA ARG A 117 -9.68 -30.37 5.73
C ARG A 117 -8.61 -29.33 6.03
N HIS A 118 -8.52 -28.26 5.21
CA HIS A 118 -7.62 -27.14 5.48
C HIS A 118 -8.01 -26.45 6.79
N LEU A 119 -9.30 -26.19 7.00
CA LEU A 119 -9.79 -25.51 8.21
C LEU A 119 -9.55 -26.35 9.47
N GLU A 120 -9.83 -27.66 9.43
CA GLU A 120 -9.52 -28.59 10.52
C GLU A 120 -8.04 -28.55 10.90
N TYR A 121 -7.15 -28.65 9.91
CA TYR A 121 -5.71 -28.58 10.11
C TYR A 121 -5.28 -27.26 10.78
N TYR A 122 -5.73 -26.11 10.27
CA TYR A 122 -5.34 -24.81 10.81
C TYR A 122 -5.99 -24.52 12.17
N ASN A 123 -7.22 -24.97 12.41
CA ASN A 123 -7.88 -24.85 13.70
C ASN A 123 -7.14 -25.65 14.79
N GLN A 124 -6.68 -26.87 14.47
CA GLN A 124 -5.83 -27.66 15.36
C GLN A 124 -4.46 -27.00 15.57
N LEU A 125 -3.80 -26.55 14.49
CA LEU A 125 -2.46 -25.96 14.56
C LEU A 125 -2.43 -24.68 15.41
N HIS A 126 -3.44 -23.81 15.25
CA HIS A 126 -3.50 -22.51 15.89
C HIS A 126 -4.29 -22.51 17.20
N ASN A 127 -4.98 -23.61 17.54
CA ASN A 127 -5.96 -23.66 18.64
C ASN A 127 -7.03 -22.57 18.48
N SER A 128 -7.62 -22.53 17.28
CA SER A 128 -8.58 -21.52 16.82
C SER A 128 -9.87 -22.17 16.30
N LYS A 129 -10.90 -21.37 16.04
CA LYS A 129 -12.16 -21.80 15.42
C LYS A 129 -12.52 -20.88 14.24
N TYR A 130 -11.75 -21.00 13.16
CA TYR A 130 -12.06 -20.34 11.89
C TYR A 130 -13.22 -21.08 11.22
N GLY A 131 -14.26 -20.33 10.85
CA GLY A 131 -15.37 -20.84 10.04
C GLY A 131 -15.08 -20.83 8.55
N GLY A 132 -14.07 -20.09 8.11
CA GLY A 132 -13.55 -20.19 6.75
C GLY A 132 -12.22 -19.45 6.54
N GLY A 133 -11.74 -19.52 5.31
CA GLY A 133 -10.57 -18.78 4.91
C GLY A 133 -10.30 -18.86 3.41
N ILE A 134 -9.38 -18.03 2.95
CA ILE A 134 -8.89 -18.00 1.58
C ILE A 134 -7.37 -18.04 1.59
N ARG A 135 -6.80 -18.58 0.51
CA ARG A 135 -5.36 -18.52 0.23
C ARG A 135 -5.12 -17.98 -1.17
N PHE A 136 -4.04 -17.24 -1.34
CA PHE A 136 -3.53 -16.79 -2.64
C PHE A 136 -2.10 -16.27 -2.48
N THR A 137 -1.41 -16.07 -3.59
CA THR A 137 -0.09 -15.42 -3.62
C THR A 137 -0.23 -13.97 -4.07
N THR A 138 0.34 -13.07 -3.27
CA THR A 138 0.36 -11.62 -3.52
C THR A 138 1.77 -11.05 -3.43
N PHE A 139 1.92 -9.75 -3.61
CA PHE A 139 3.19 -9.04 -3.51
C PHE A 139 3.27 -8.24 -2.22
N VAL A 140 4.45 -8.28 -1.60
CA VAL A 140 4.89 -7.31 -0.61
C VAL A 140 6.08 -6.56 -1.18
N LEU A 141 6.12 -5.25 -0.99
CA LEU A 141 7.23 -4.39 -1.38
C LEU A 141 7.74 -3.58 -0.20
N HIS A 142 9.03 -3.24 -0.19
CA HIS A 142 9.57 -2.30 0.79
C HIS A 142 9.21 -0.85 0.38
N PRO A 143 8.35 -0.13 1.13
CA PRO A 143 7.77 1.13 0.61
C PRO A 143 8.79 2.23 0.33
N ALA A 144 9.76 2.44 1.21
CA ALA A 144 10.79 3.46 1.02
C ALA A 144 11.70 3.15 -0.18
N SER A 145 12.09 1.88 -0.37
CA SER A 145 12.83 1.46 -1.59
C SER A 145 11.99 1.72 -2.84
N PHE A 146 10.70 1.41 -2.79
CA PHE A 146 9.82 1.53 -3.95
C PHE A 146 9.54 2.99 -4.32
N LEU A 147 9.30 3.87 -3.35
CA LEU A 147 9.15 5.31 -3.59
C LEU A 147 10.43 5.93 -4.13
N LYS A 148 11.60 5.52 -3.62
CA LYS A 148 12.90 5.91 -4.18
C LYS A 148 13.01 5.48 -5.65
N TYR A 149 12.70 4.22 -5.96
CA TYR A 149 12.70 3.72 -7.34
C TYR A 149 11.78 4.53 -8.26
N LEU A 150 10.55 4.82 -7.84
CA LEU A 150 9.61 5.59 -8.65
C LEU A 150 10.10 7.03 -8.88
N LYS A 151 10.67 7.67 -7.85
CA LYS A 151 11.29 8.99 -8.00
C LYS A 151 12.44 8.97 -9.00
N GLU A 152 13.37 8.02 -8.88
CA GLU A 152 14.49 7.88 -9.82
C GLU A 152 14.02 7.57 -11.24
N ARG A 153 12.97 6.74 -11.39
CA ARG A 153 12.36 6.46 -12.69
C ARG A 153 11.77 7.72 -13.32
N PHE A 154 11.08 8.54 -12.54
CA PHE A 154 10.52 9.81 -12.98
C PHE A 154 11.61 10.80 -13.40
N GLU A 155 12.66 10.96 -12.59
CA GLU A 155 13.78 11.87 -12.89
C GLU A 155 14.56 11.42 -14.13
N ARG A 156 14.81 10.11 -14.30
CA ARG A 156 15.43 9.56 -15.53
C ARG A 156 14.61 9.81 -16.80
N ALA A 157 13.30 10.01 -16.67
CA ALA A 157 12.42 10.40 -17.76
C ALA A 157 12.30 11.93 -17.92
N ASN A 158 13.28 12.69 -17.43
CA ASN A 158 13.33 14.15 -17.42
C ASN A 158 12.26 14.83 -16.56
N GLY A 159 11.71 14.10 -15.57
CA GLY A 159 10.83 14.68 -14.56
C GLY A 159 11.60 15.59 -13.59
N LYS A 160 10.99 16.70 -13.21
CA LYS A 160 11.58 17.63 -12.23
C LYS A 160 10.91 17.46 -10.89
N VAL A 161 11.71 17.50 -9.83
CA VAL A 161 11.24 17.45 -8.45
C VAL A 161 11.61 18.75 -7.76
N ILE A 162 10.62 19.40 -7.16
CA ILE A 162 10.78 20.69 -6.47
C ILE A 162 10.35 20.51 -5.01
N PHE A 163 11.22 20.94 -4.11
CA PHE A 163 10.86 21.10 -2.70
C PHE A 163 10.08 22.40 -2.52
N GLY A 164 8.87 22.31 -1.99
CA GLY A 164 8.01 23.46 -1.78
C GLY A 164 6.74 23.07 -1.03
N ASP A 165 6.15 24.01 -0.31
CA ASP A 165 4.88 23.81 0.36
C ASP A 165 3.83 24.72 -0.26
N VAL A 166 2.63 24.18 -0.46
CA VAL A 166 1.51 24.87 -1.09
C VAL A 166 0.30 24.66 -0.21
N THR A 167 -0.30 25.77 0.22
CA THR A 167 -1.42 25.75 1.17
C THR A 167 -2.78 25.99 0.51
N SER A 168 -2.78 26.41 -0.75
CA SER A 168 -3.99 26.72 -1.54
C SER A 168 -3.75 26.42 -3.02
N LEU A 169 -4.80 26.11 -3.78
CA LEU A 169 -4.71 26.02 -5.24
C LEU A 169 -4.47 27.38 -5.92
N HIS A 170 -4.61 28.48 -5.18
CA HIS A 170 -4.31 29.85 -5.64
C HIS A 170 -2.90 30.32 -5.25
N ASP A 171 -2.03 29.41 -4.82
CA ASP A 171 -0.66 29.74 -4.45
C ASP A 171 0.13 30.24 -5.67
N PRO A 172 0.90 31.35 -5.57
CA PRO A 172 1.71 31.86 -6.67
C PRO A 172 2.69 30.84 -7.27
N LEU A 173 3.12 29.85 -6.49
CA LEU A 173 3.95 28.74 -6.99
C LEU A 173 3.26 27.90 -8.05
N LEU A 174 1.93 27.97 -8.17
CA LEU A 174 1.16 27.22 -9.14
C LEU A 174 0.80 28.03 -10.41
N GLU A 175 0.99 29.35 -10.41
CA GLU A 175 0.53 30.25 -11.49
C GLU A 175 1.16 29.94 -12.86
N GLU A 176 2.40 29.42 -12.88
CA GLU A 176 3.09 29.10 -14.13
C GLU A 176 2.68 27.76 -14.76
N TYR A 177 1.84 26.97 -14.09
CA TYR A 177 1.43 25.63 -14.53
C TYR A 177 0.04 25.64 -15.15
N ASP A 178 -0.12 24.94 -16.28
CA ASP A 178 -1.40 24.82 -16.97
C ASP A 178 -2.35 23.84 -16.28
N VAL A 179 -1.80 22.81 -15.62
CA VAL A 179 -2.56 21.74 -14.97
C VAL A 179 -1.98 21.43 -13.59
N VAL A 180 -2.85 21.41 -12.58
CA VAL A 180 -2.52 20.99 -11.22
C VAL A 180 -3.17 19.63 -10.94
N VAL A 181 -2.36 18.65 -10.55
CA VAL A 181 -2.80 17.32 -10.11
C VAL A 181 -2.63 17.22 -8.59
N ASN A 182 -3.75 17.25 -7.86
CA ASN A 182 -3.74 17.18 -6.41
C ASN A 182 -3.55 15.74 -5.90
N CYS A 183 -2.32 15.42 -5.48
CA CYS A 183 -1.94 14.16 -4.84
C CYS A 183 -1.48 14.37 -3.38
N ALA A 184 -1.98 15.40 -2.70
CA ALA A 184 -1.50 15.83 -1.38
C ALA A 184 -1.89 14.89 -0.22
N GLY A 185 -2.65 13.81 -0.49
CA GLY A 185 -3.09 12.85 0.53
C GLY A 185 -3.86 13.53 1.66
N LEU A 186 -3.43 13.33 2.91
CA LEU A 186 -4.05 14.00 4.07
C LEU A 186 -3.95 15.54 4.00
N GLY A 187 -2.94 16.08 3.29
CA GLY A 187 -2.80 17.52 3.08
C GLY A 187 -3.95 18.13 2.28
N ALA A 188 -4.69 17.33 1.50
CA ALA A 188 -5.86 17.79 0.74
C ALA A 188 -6.94 18.40 1.63
N ARG A 189 -7.03 17.99 2.91
CA ARG A 189 -7.93 18.59 3.90
C ARG A 189 -7.76 20.10 4.01
N HIS A 190 -6.54 20.61 3.86
CA HIS A 190 -6.23 22.04 3.97
C HIS A 190 -6.09 22.70 2.59
N LEU A 191 -5.51 21.98 1.62
CA LEU A 191 -5.29 22.51 0.26
C LEU A 191 -6.60 22.80 -0.50
N VAL A 192 -7.61 21.94 -0.33
CA VAL A 192 -8.93 22.04 -1.01
C VAL A 192 -10.11 21.93 -0.02
N PRO A 193 -10.02 22.62 1.13
CA PRO A 193 -10.85 22.48 2.33
C PRO A 193 -11.78 21.24 2.48
N ASP A 194 -11.31 20.00 2.21
CA ASP A 194 -12.16 18.80 2.21
C ASP A 194 -12.21 18.16 3.61
N ASN A 195 -13.29 18.46 4.36
CA ASN A 195 -13.52 17.91 5.70
C ASN A 195 -13.78 16.40 5.74
N ARG A 196 -14.02 15.75 4.59
CA ARG A 196 -14.14 14.28 4.52
C ARG A 196 -12.79 13.59 4.60
N VAL A 197 -11.69 14.34 4.42
CA VAL A 197 -10.32 13.84 4.62
C VAL A 197 -9.94 14.01 6.09
N TYR A 198 -9.77 12.88 6.78
CA TYR A 198 -9.35 12.84 8.17
C TYR A 198 -8.35 11.69 8.40
N PRO A 199 -7.40 11.86 9.35
CA PRO A 199 -6.39 10.85 9.58
C PRO A 199 -6.97 9.63 10.32
N ILE A 200 -6.58 8.44 9.86
CA ILE A 200 -6.71 7.19 10.62
C ILE A 200 -5.29 6.75 10.99
N ARG A 201 -4.99 6.73 12.30
CA ARG A 201 -3.65 6.44 12.79
C ARG A 201 -3.37 4.93 12.77
N GLY A 202 -2.40 4.51 11.98
CA GLY A 202 -1.79 3.18 12.04
C GLY A 202 -0.44 3.22 12.76
N GLN A 203 -0.12 2.18 13.52
CA GLN A 203 1.20 2.00 14.14
C GLN A 203 1.74 0.63 13.77
N VAL A 204 2.97 0.58 13.27
CA VAL A 204 3.66 -0.64 12.86
C VAL A 204 4.97 -0.79 13.64
N THR A 205 5.32 -2.03 13.99
CA THR A 205 6.61 -2.37 14.60
C THR A 205 7.42 -3.18 13.61
N LYS A 206 8.61 -2.67 13.23
CA LYS A 206 9.57 -3.39 12.38
C LYS A 206 10.56 -4.12 13.28
N PHE A 207 10.77 -5.41 13.04
CA PHE A 207 11.77 -6.20 13.75
C PHE A 207 12.49 -7.11 12.76
N TRP A 208 13.77 -7.36 13.05
CA TRP A 208 14.55 -8.35 12.30
C TRP A 208 14.31 -9.72 12.91
N TYR A 209 14.14 -10.73 12.06
CA TYR A 209 14.10 -12.11 12.50
C TYR A 209 14.91 -12.97 11.55
N THR A 210 15.92 -13.65 12.08
CA THR A 210 16.64 -14.71 11.39
C THR A 210 15.88 -16.01 11.57
N GLN A 211 15.37 -16.57 10.47
CA GLN A 211 14.80 -17.91 10.48
C GLN A 211 15.94 -18.91 10.71
N CYS A 212 16.17 -19.27 11.97
CA CYS A 212 17.19 -20.25 12.32
C CYS A 212 16.71 -21.63 11.86
N CYS A 213 17.28 -22.13 10.76
CA CYS A 213 16.92 -23.40 10.14
C CYS A 213 17.18 -24.63 11.05
N SER A 214 17.80 -24.46 12.23
CA SER A 214 18.28 -25.58 13.05
C SER A 214 17.41 -25.95 14.25
N LYS A 215 16.36 -25.21 14.64
CA LYS A 215 15.47 -25.64 15.74
C LYS A 215 14.02 -25.21 15.48
N LYS A 216 13.10 -26.19 15.48
CA LYS A 216 11.64 -26.00 15.47
C LYS A 216 11.22 -25.15 16.68
N LYS A 217 11.23 -23.82 16.55
CA LYS A 217 10.53 -22.92 17.48
C LYS A 217 9.25 -22.45 16.78
N LYS A 218 8.10 -22.77 17.37
CA LYS A 218 6.80 -22.23 16.97
C LYS A 218 6.83 -20.72 17.20
N LEU A 219 6.83 -19.92 16.14
CA LEU A 219 6.51 -18.49 16.25
C LEU A 219 4.98 -18.33 16.17
N ARG A 220 4.37 -17.72 17.20
CA ARG A 220 3.04 -17.10 17.08
C ARG A 220 3.25 -15.62 16.76
N VAL A 221 3.04 -15.25 15.49
CA VAL A 221 2.91 -13.83 15.11
C VAL A 221 1.44 -13.45 15.29
N HIS A 222 1.12 -12.76 16.37
CA HIS A 222 -0.16 -12.07 16.49
C HIS A 222 -0.06 -10.76 15.69
N ALA A 223 -0.62 -10.73 14.48
CA ALA A 223 -0.91 -9.48 13.80
C ALA A 223 -2.01 -8.75 14.59
N LEU A 224 -1.62 -7.71 15.34
CA LEU A 224 -2.54 -6.85 16.06
C LEU A 224 -3.26 -5.93 15.07
N ASN A 225 -4.39 -6.37 14.52
CA ASN A 225 -5.46 -5.46 14.12
C ASN A 225 -6.28 -5.14 15.37
N GLN A 226 -5.73 -4.34 16.30
CA GLN A 226 -6.51 -3.75 17.37
C GLN A 226 -6.70 -2.27 17.08
N CYS A 227 -7.91 -1.90 16.67
CA CYS A 227 -8.43 -0.55 16.88
C CYS A 227 -8.50 -0.34 18.40
N PHE A 228 -7.47 0.28 18.99
CA PHE A 228 -7.55 0.74 20.37
C PHE A 228 -8.45 1.98 20.44
N SER A 229 -9.72 1.78 20.75
CA SER A 229 -10.52 2.85 21.35
C SER A 229 -10.08 3.03 22.80
N LYS A 230 -9.55 4.22 23.10
CA LYS A 230 -9.23 4.80 24.42
C LYS A 230 -7.88 4.41 25.05
N GLY A 231 -7.02 5.42 25.09
CA GLY A 231 -5.86 5.67 25.95
C GLY A 231 -5.44 4.57 26.93
N GLY A 232 -4.44 3.79 26.53
CA GLY A 232 -3.66 2.93 27.42
C GLY A 232 -2.37 2.50 26.72
N SER A 233 -1.23 3.03 27.16
CA SER A 233 0.08 2.56 26.71
C SER A 233 0.41 1.27 27.46
N GLN A 234 0.47 0.13 26.76
CA GLN A 234 1.10 -1.08 27.30
C GLN A 234 2.33 -1.43 26.46
N ARG A 235 3.50 -1.48 27.11
CA ARG A 235 4.71 -2.10 26.57
C ARG A 235 4.49 -3.60 26.49
N LEU A 236 4.40 -4.15 25.28
CA LEU A 236 4.46 -5.58 25.06
C LEU A 236 5.89 -6.08 25.28
N ARG A 237 6.10 -6.92 26.32
CA ARG A 237 7.32 -7.73 26.46
C ARG A 237 7.18 -8.95 25.56
N VAL A 238 8.12 -9.12 24.64
CA VAL A 238 8.35 -10.40 23.96
C VAL A 238 9.00 -11.33 24.99
N GLN A 239 8.26 -12.32 25.50
CA GLN A 239 8.84 -13.41 26.27
C GLN A 239 9.20 -14.54 25.30
N SER A 240 10.49 -14.84 25.21
CA SER A 240 10.97 -16.10 24.65
C SER A 240 10.85 -17.16 25.74
N GLU A 241 9.95 -18.12 25.60
CA GLU A 241 10.03 -19.35 26.40
C GLU A 241 11.18 -20.20 25.84
N SER A 242 12.14 -20.49 26.72
CA SER A 242 13.35 -21.29 26.45
C SER A 242 13.04 -22.78 26.42
#